data_AF-K2AKV1-F1
#
_entry.id   AF-K2AKV1-F1
#
_cell.length_a   1.000
_cell.length_b   1.000
_cell.length_c   1.000
_cell.angle_alpha   90.00
_cell.angle_beta   90.00
_cell.angle_gamma   90.00
#
_symmetry.space_group_name_H-M   'P 1'
#
loop_
_entity.id
_entity.type
_entity.pdbx_description
1 polymer ?
#
loop_
_entity_poly.entity_id
_entity_poly.type
_entity_poly.pdbx_seq_one_letter_code
_entity_poly.pdbx_strand_id
1 'polypeptide(L)'
;MENKQSINNKLAKIWQNEGLKQFIKFGIVGLSGTIIDLGFYNLLAISLGFNIYIARTISFVLAATSNYFLNRTWTFQSKEKKIAKEYSQFFFVSVVGLLLNLVIMRVVLNYTKDFASEILEKNIPVLIAIIIVLFWNFIANKYWTFKH
;
A
#
# COMPACT_ATOMS: atom_id res chain seq x y z
N MET A 1 -31.38 2.32 25.38
CA MET A 1 -30.88 3.58 24.76
C MET A 1 -29.40 3.85 25.09
N GLU A 2 -28.90 3.52 26.29
CA GLU A 2 -27.49 3.68 26.68
C GLU A 2 -26.46 3.00 25.76
N ASN A 3 -26.77 1.82 25.21
CA ASN A 3 -25.83 1.09 24.36
C ASN A 3 -25.51 1.81 23.03
N LYS A 4 -26.52 2.44 22.41
CA LYS A 4 -26.34 3.25 21.19
C LYS A 4 -25.45 4.48 21.44
N GLN A 5 -25.62 5.15 22.58
CA GLN A 5 -24.80 6.29 22.98
C GLN A 5 -23.33 5.87 23.24
N SER A 6 -23.11 4.72 23.88
CA SER A 6 -21.77 4.18 24.14
C SER A 6 -21.04 3.79 22.85
N ILE A 7 -21.76 3.19 21.89
CA ILE A 7 -21.22 2.83 20.57
C ILE A 7 -20.86 4.10 19.80
N ASN A 8 -21.74 5.10 19.76
CA ASN A 8 -21.48 6.37 19.09
C ASN A 8 -20.26 7.10 19.69
N ASN A 9 -20.12 7.09 21.01
CA ASN A 9 -18.96 7.70 21.68
C ASN A 9 -17.65 6.94 21.39
N LYS A 10 -17.67 5.60 21.32
CA LYS A 10 -16.51 4.80 20.91
C LYS A 10 -16.14 5.06 19.44
N LEU A 11 -17.13 5.11 18.55
CA LEU A 11 -16.91 5.42 17.14
C LEU A 11 -16.34 6.83 16.97
N ALA A 12 -16.89 7.85 17.63
CA ALA A 12 -16.36 9.21 17.60
C ALA A 12 -14.89 9.29 18.07
N LYS A 13 -14.54 8.52 19.10
CA LYS A 13 -13.16 8.41 19.61
C LYS A 13 -12.22 7.69 18.64
N ILE A 14 -12.72 6.69 17.90
CA ILE A 14 -11.99 6.00 16.82
C ILE A 14 -11.72 6.99 15.68
N TRP A 15 -12.70 7.80 15.29
CA TRP A 15 -12.54 8.85 14.27
C TRP A 15 -11.64 10.01 14.72
N GLN A 16 -11.41 10.21 16.02
CA GLN A 16 -10.45 11.18 16.54
C GLN A 16 -9.00 10.67 16.55
N ASN A 17 -8.76 9.39 16.30
CA ASN A 17 -7.40 8.86 16.27
C ASN A 17 -6.69 9.26 14.97
N GLU A 18 -5.74 10.19 15.07
CA GLU A 18 -4.92 10.65 13.95
C GLU A 18 -4.20 9.48 13.23
N GLY A 19 -3.83 8.42 13.96
CA GLY A 19 -3.25 7.23 13.36
C GLY A 19 -4.21 6.47 12.44
N LEU A 20 -5.49 6.38 12.80
CA LEU A 20 -6.48 5.70 11.96
C LEU A 20 -6.82 6.54 10.72
N LYS A 21 -6.94 7.87 10.87
CA LYS A 21 -7.12 8.77 9.73
C LYS A 21 -5.97 8.63 8.73
N GLN A 22 -4.73 8.62 9.22
CA GLN A 22 -3.54 8.40 8.40
C GLN A 22 -3.56 7.03 7.73
N PHE A 23 -3.98 5.97 8.42
CA PHE A 23 -4.10 4.63 7.84
C PHE A 23 -5.10 4.57 6.70
N ILE A 24 -6.29 5.16 6.88
CA ILE A 24 -7.33 5.22 5.84
C ILE A 24 -6.83 6.02 4.64
N LYS A 25 -6.24 7.20 4.87
CA LYS A 25 -5.64 8.00 3.80
C LYS A 25 -4.53 7.25 3.06
N PHE A 26 -3.65 6.54 3.78
CA PHE A 26 -2.60 5.72 3.19
C PHE A 26 -3.19 4.63 2.28
N GLY A 27 -4.25 3.95 2.73
CA GLY A 27 -4.97 2.97 1.91
C GLY A 27 -5.59 3.59 0.66
N ILE A 28 -6.24 4.74 0.78
CA ILE A 28 -6.82 5.48 -0.35
C ILE A 28 -5.75 5.88 -1.36
N VAL A 29 -4.61 6.41 -0.87
CA VAL A 29 -3.47 6.76 -1.73
C VAL A 29 -2.95 5.52 -2.44
N GLY A 30 -2.74 4.40 -1.73
CA GLY A 30 -2.30 3.13 -2.34
C GLY A 30 -3.22 2.64 -3.45
N LEU A 31 -4.54 2.71 -3.25
CA LEU A 31 -5.53 2.39 -4.29
C LEU A 31 -5.43 3.35 -5.48
N SER A 32 -5.29 4.65 -5.23
CA SER A 32 -5.13 5.64 -6.30
C SER A 32 -3.86 5.39 -7.13
N GLY A 33 -2.74 5.04 -6.50
CA GLY A 33 -1.52 4.66 -7.21
C GLY A 33 -1.70 3.39 -8.03
N THR A 34 -2.50 2.43 -7.57
CA THR A 34 -2.82 1.21 -8.33
C THR A 34 -3.63 1.53 -9.59
N ILE A 35 -4.59 2.45 -9.49
CA ILE A 35 -5.36 2.94 -10.66
C ILE A 35 -4.43 3.65 -11.64
N ILE A 36 -3.52 4.49 -11.16
CA ILE A 36 -2.51 5.17 -11.99
C ILE A 36 -1.60 4.14 -12.68
N ASP A 37 -1.09 3.14 -11.94
CA ASP A 37 -0.22 2.09 -12.49
C ASP A 37 -0.93 1.33 -13.62
N LEU A 38 -2.15 0.84 -13.37
CA LEU A 38 -2.92 0.12 -14.37
C LEU A 38 -3.28 1.01 -15.56
N GLY A 39 -3.65 2.27 -15.34
CA GLY A 39 -3.97 3.22 -16.40
C GLY A 39 -2.79 3.48 -17.34
N PHE A 40 -1.62 3.82 -16.77
CA PHE A 40 -0.41 4.06 -17.57
C PHE A 40 0.12 2.79 -18.21
N TYR A 41 0.07 1.65 -17.51
CA TYR A 41 0.48 0.36 -18.08
C TYR A 41 -0.35 0.02 -19.32
N ASN A 42 -1.69 0.11 -19.24
CA ASN A 42 -2.56 -0.18 -20.38
C ASN A 42 -2.33 0.81 -21.52
N LEU A 43 -2.17 2.11 -21.23
CA LEU A 43 -1.88 3.13 -22.25
C LEU A 43 -0.56 2.83 -22.99
N LEU A 44 0.51 2.57 -22.25
CA LEU A 44 1.84 2.34 -22.83
C LEU A 44 1.92 0.99 -23.55
N ALA A 45 1.42 -0.08 -22.94
CA ALA A 45 1.54 -1.44 -23.48
C ALA A 45 0.56 -1.69 -24.64
N ILE A 46 -0.70 -1.25 -24.50
CA ILE A 46 -1.76 -1.57 -25.47
C ILE A 46 -1.90 -0.46 -26.51
N SER A 47 -2.02 0.81 -26.09
CA SER A 47 -2.29 1.90 -27.04
C SER A 47 -1.05 2.35 -27.81
N LEU A 48 0.13 2.32 -27.18
CA LEU A 48 1.38 2.77 -27.79
C LEU A 48 2.31 1.62 -28.22
N GLY A 49 1.95 0.38 -27.93
CA GLY A 49 2.70 -0.81 -28.34
C GLY A 49 4.11 -0.91 -27.76
N PHE A 50 4.38 -0.25 -26.62
CA PHE A 50 5.67 -0.36 -25.96
C PHE A 50 5.91 -1.80 -25.47
N ASN A 51 7.18 -2.17 -25.37
CA ASN A 51 7.57 -3.42 -24.73
C ASN A 51 6.96 -3.52 -23.33
N ILE A 52 6.34 -4.67 -23.03
CA ILE A 52 5.60 -4.92 -21.78
C ILE A 52 6.45 -4.64 -20.54
N TYR A 53 7.74 -5.02 -20.56
CA TYR A 53 8.65 -4.79 -19.44
C TYR A 53 8.96 -3.31 -19.24
N ILE A 54 9.12 -2.56 -20.35
CA ILE A 54 9.35 -1.10 -20.31
C ILE A 54 8.10 -0.40 -19.80
N ALA A 55 6.93 -0.72 -20.35
CA ALA A 55 5.65 -0.17 -19.94
C ALA A 55 5.39 -0.42 -18.44
N ARG A 56 5.66 -1.63 -17.94
CA ARG A 56 5.50 -2.00 -16.53
C ARG A 56 6.44 -1.24 -15.61
N THR A 57 7.69 -1.04 -16.03
CA THR A 57 8.68 -0.31 -15.24
C THR A 57 8.30 1.17 -15.13
N ILE A 58 7.92 1.80 -16.25
CA ILE A 58 7.52 3.20 -16.28
C ILE A 58 6.24 3.43 -15.46
N SER A 59 5.22 2.58 -15.63
CA SER A 59 3.96 2.70 -14.90
C SER A 59 4.16 2.56 -13.39
N PHE A 60 4.99 1.60 -12.97
CA PHE A 60 5.32 1.39 -11.57
C PHE A 60 6.03 2.60 -10.96
N VAL A 61 7.03 3.17 -11.65
CA VAL A 61 7.76 4.34 -11.16
C VAL A 61 6.84 5.56 -11.04
N LEU A 62 5.96 5.78 -12.02
CA LEU A 62 4.97 6.87 -11.97
C LEU A 62 4.01 6.70 -10.81
N ALA A 63 3.47 5.50 -10.62
CA ALA A 63 2.58 5.17 -9.52
C ALA A 63 3.25 5.31 -8.14
N ALA A 64 4.47 4.79 -7.98
CA ALA A 64 5.24 4.91 -6.75
C ALA A 64 5.54 6.37 -6.41
N THR A 65 5.87 7.18 -7.42
CA THR A 65 6.15 8.61 -7.28
C THR A 65 4.89 9.37 -6.88
N SER A 66 3.76 9.11 -7.53
CA SER A 66 2.47 9.71 -7.17
C SER A 66 2.05 9.34 -5.73
N ASN A 67 2.19 8.06 -5.36
CA ASN A 67 1.93 7.58 -4.00
C ASN A 67 2.81 8.27 -2.96
N TYR A 68 4.09 8.49 -3.26
CA TYR A 68 4.98 9.22 -2.37
C TYR A 68 4.50 10.67 -2.17
N PHE A 69 4.25 11.42 -3.24
CA PHE A 69 3.84 12.82 -3.15
C PHE A 69 2.50 13.00 -2.45
N LEU A 70 1.53 12.12 -2.72
CA LEU A 70 0.23 12.13 -2.03
C LEU A 70 0.38 11.78 -0.55
N ASN A 71 1.18 10.75 -0.22
CA ASN A 71 1.42 10.42 1.18
C ASN A 71 2.14 11.54 1.93
N ARG A 72 3.12 12.19 1.29
CA ARG A 72 3.84 13.33 1.85
C ARG A 72 2.93 14.54 2.08
N THR A 73 2.13 14.93 1.10
CA THR A 73 1.34 16.19 1.14
C THR A 73 0.00 16.04 1.85
N TRP A 74 -0.66 14.87 1.77
CA TRP A 74 -2.02 14.67 2.27
C TRP A 74 -2.14 13.71 3.45
N THR A 75 -1.42 12.58 3.42
CA THR A 75 -1.47 11.56 4.48
C THR A 75 -0.73 12.00 5.73
N PHE A 76 0.58 12.26 5.59
CA PHE A 76 1.47 12.56 6.71
C PHE A 76 1.81 14.06 6.83
N GLN A 77 1.54 14.86 5.79
CA GLN A 77 1.79 16.31 5.77
C GLN A 77 3.23 16.68 6.18
N SER A 78 4.21 15.87 5.76
CA SER A 78 5.62 16.05 6.14
C SER A 78 6.16 17.37 5.61
N LYS A 79 6.83 18.12 6.49
CA LYS A 79 7.49 19.40 6.18
C LYS A 79 9.00 19.26 5.96
N GLU A 80 9.50 18.03 5.82
CA GLU A 80 10.94 17.82 5.71
C GLU A 80 11.54 18.44 4.44
N LYS A 81 12.65 19.15 4.59
CA LYS A 81 13.36 19.80 3.48
C LYS A 81 14.15 18.80 2.63
N LYS A 82 14.54 17.65 3.21
CA LYS A 82 15.35 16.62 2.53
C LYS A 82 14.48 15.60 1.78
N ILE A 83 13.83 16.05 0.70
CA ILE A 83 12.89 15.25 -0.11
C ILE A 83 13.54 13.94 -0.63
N ALA A 84 14.77 14.00 -1.16
CA ALA A 84 15.43 12.83 -1.71
C ALA A 84 15.68 11.73 -0.67
N LYS A 85 15.99 12.09 0.58
CA LYS A 85 16.17 11.14 1.68
C LYS A 85 14.84 10.47 2.03
N GLU A 86 13.79 11.27 2.19
CA GLU A 86 12.45 10.77 2.53
C GLU A 86 11.88 9.86 1.43
N TYR A 87 12.06 10.24 0.16
CA TYR A 87 11.73 9.39 -0.98
C TYR A 87 12.49 8.08 -0.97
N SER A 88 13.80 8.11 -0.71
CA SER A 88 14.63 6.91 -0.65
C SER A 88 14.21 5.97 0.48
N GLN A 89 13.82 6.53 1.64
CA GLN A 89 13.27 5.75 2.77
C GLN A 89 11.92 5.13 2.40
N PHE A 90 11.01 5.90 1.79
CA PHE A 90 9.72 5.39 1.30
C PHE A 90 9.91 4.25 0.29
N PHE A 91 10.81 4.45 -0.66
CA PHE A 91 11.14 3.46 -1.68
C PHE A 91 11.73 2.20 -1.05
N PHE A 92 12.66 2.35 -0.11
CA PHE A 92 13.23 1.22 0.63
C PHE A 92 12.17 0.43 1.41
N VAL A 93 11.28 1.12 2.14
CA VAL A 93 10.15 0.49 2.84
C VAL A 93 9.28 -0.31 1.85
N SER A 94 8.99 0.28 0.68
CA SER A 94 8.18 -0.36 -0.36
C SER A 94 8.85 -1.61 -0.93
N VAL A 95 10.16 -1.58 -1.16
CA VAL A 95 10.94 -2.73 -1.62
C VAL A 95 10.97 -3.84 -0.56
N VAL A 96 11.18 -3.50 0.71
CA VAL A 96 11.11 -4.48 1.81
C VAL A 96 9.70 -5.07 1.92
N GLY A 97 8.66 -4.24 1.76
CA GLY A 97 7.27 -4.69 1.70
C GLY A 97 7.03 -5.68 0.56
N LEU A 98 7.60 -5.43 -0.63
CA LEU A 98 7.53 -6.35 -1.77
C LEU A 98 8.21 -7.69 -1.45
N LEU A 99 9.40 -7.68 -0.86
CA LEU A 99 10.10 -8.90 -0.46
C LEU A 99 9.31 -9.69 0.60
N LEU A 100 8.74 -9.00 1.59
CA LEU A 100 7.84 -9.60 2.58
C LEU A 100 6.61 -10.22 1.92
N ASN A 101 6.03 -9.54 0.92
CA ASN A 101 4.90 -10.07 0.16
C ASN A 101 5.25 -11.44 -0.46
N LEU A 102 6.40 -11.52 -1.14
CA LEU A 102 6.87 -12.74 -1.79
C LEU A 102 7.14 -13.87 -0.78
N VAL A 103 7.77 -13.55 0.35
CA VAL A 103 8.06 -14.53 1.41
C VAL A 103 6.76 -15.06 2.03
N ILE A 104 5.83 -14.18 2.40
CA ILE A 104 4.55 -14.57 2.99
C ILE A 104 3.75 -15.41 2.00
N MET A 105 3.68 -14.98 0.73
CA MET A 105 2.98 -15.73 -0.31
C MET A 105 3.53 -17.15 -0.44
N ARG A 106 4.87 -17.31 -0.49
CA ARG A 106 5.51 -18.63 -0.55
C ARG A 106 5.23 -19.48 0.68
N VAL A 107 5.27 -18.89 1.88
CA VAL A 107 5.00 -19.61 3.13
C VAL A 107 3.55 -20.07 3.17
N VAL A 108 2.57 -19.19 2.92
CA VAL A 108 1.15 -19.54 2.98
C VAL A 108 0.79 -20.58 1.92
N LEU A 109 1.32 -20.43 0.70
CA LEU A 109 1.07 -21.40 -0.38
C LEU A 109 1.50 -22.82 -0.02
N ASN A 110 2.61 -22.98 0.71
CA ASN A 110 3.05 -24.30 1.19
C ASN A 110 2.07 -24.98 2.15
N TYR A 111 1.21 -24.22 2.84
CA TYR A 111 0.20 -24.74 3.77
C TYR A 111 -1.19 -24.87 3.13
N THR A 112 -1.49 -24.14 2.05
CA THR A 112 -2.81 -24.15 1.42
C THR A 112 -2.93 -25.08 0.21
N LYS A 113 -1.80 -25.53 -0.35
CA LYS A 113 -1.73 -26.34 -1.58
C LYS A 113 -2.51 -27.67 -1.55
N ASP A 114 -2.64 -28.29 -0.38
CA ASP A 114 -3.24 -29.62 -0.26
C ASP A 114 -4.72 -29.58 0.18
N PHE A 115 -5.28 -28.39 0.42
CA PHE A 115 -6.59 -28.23 1.08
C PHE A 115 -7.60 -27.34 0.33
N ALA A 116 -7.17 -26.63 -0.71
CA ALA A 116 -7.98 -25.61 -1.40
C ALA A 116 -8.22 -25.96 -2.87
N SER A 117 -9.30 -25.43 -3.45
CA SER A 117 -9.47 -25.45 -4.91
C SER A 117 -8.39 -24.59 -5.59
N GLU A 118 -8.07 -24.87 -6.85
CA GLU A 118 -6.99 -24.18 -7.58
C GLU A 118 -7.13 -22.63 -7.55
N ILE A 119 -8.37 -22.13 -7.54
CA ILE A 119 -8.68 -20.69 -7.43
C ILE A 119 -8.39 -20.16 -6.03
N LEU A 120 -8.74 -20.89 -4.97
CA LEU A 120 -8.55 -20.47 -3.58
C LEU A 120 -7.08 -20.57 -3.17
N GLU A 121 -6.38 -21.60 -3.62
CA GLU A 121 -4.96 -21.83 -3.35
C GLU A 121 -4.08 -20.67 -3.85
N LYS A 122 -4.37 -20.13 -5.04
CA LYS A 122 -3.57 -19.04 -5.63
C LYS A 122 -3.90 -17.66 -5.06
N ASN A 123 -5.14 -17.43 -4.62
CA ASN A 123 -5.60 -16.10 -4.20
C ASN A 123 -5.46 -15.84 -2.69
N ILE A 124 -5.65 -16.85 -1.83
CA ILE A 124 -5.54 -16.68 -0.37
C ILE A 124 -4.15 -16.18 0.07
N PRO A 125 -3.03 -16.77 -0.40
CA PRO A 125 -1.69 -16.31 -0.05
C PRO A 125 -1.46 -14.83 -0.42
N VAL A 126 -1.94 -14.42 -1.59
CA VAL A 126 -1.81 -13.05 -2.09
C VAL A 126 -2.58 -12.07 -1.21
N LEU A 127 -3.83 -12.40 -0.85
CA LEU A 127 -4.66 -11.54 0.01
C LEU A 127 -4.05 -11.36 1.40
N ILE A 128 -3.60 -12.47 2.03
CA ILE A 128 -2.96 -12.42 3.35
C ILE A 128 -1.66 -11.60 3.28
N ALA A 129 -0.84 -11.82 2.24
CA ALA A 129 0.39 -11.06 2.04
C ALA A 129 0.11 -9.56 1.85
N ILE A 130 -0.91 -9.17 1.07
CA ILE A 130 -1.30 -7.77 0.88
C ILE A 130 -1.68 -7.12 2.22
N ILE A 131 -2.49 -7.78 3.04
CA ILE A 131 -2.94 -7.24 4.32
C ILE A 131 -1.74 -6.99 5.25
N ILE A 132 -0.89 -8.00 5.44
CA ILE A 132 0.27 -7.90 6.34
C ILE A 132 1.24 -6.82 5.85
N VAL A 133 1.53 -6.81 4.54
CA VAL A 133 2.46 -5.85 3.93
C VAL A 133 1.90 -4.43 3.98
N LEU A 134 0.59 -4.26 3.90
CA LEU A 134 -0.06 -2.96 4.05
C LEU A 134 0.17 -2.40 5.46
N PHE A 135 0.00 -3.21 6.51
CA PHE A 135 0.31 -2.79 7.89
C PHE A 135 1.79 -2.48 8.08
N TRP A 136 2.68 -3.34 7.56
CA TRP A 136 4.12 -3.10 7.57
C TRP A 136 4.47 -1.74 6.93
N ASN A 137 4.01 -1.52 5.70
CA ASN A 137 4.26 -0.30 4.95
C ASN A 137 3.72 0.93 5.68
N PHE A 138 2.54 0.85 6.26
CA PHE A 138 1.98 1.96 7.03
C PHE A 138 2.81 2.28 8.27
N ILE A 139 3.12 1.27 9.09
CA ILE A 139 3.86 1.44 10.35
C ILE A 139 5.27 1.96 10.08
N ALA A 140 5.98 1.35 9.12
CA ALA A 140 7.33 1.77 8.75
C ALA A 140 7.32 3.21 8.21
N ASN A 141 6.40 3.57 7.31
CA ASN A 141 6.34 4.93 6.80
C ASN A 141 5.96 5.94 7.88
N LYS A 142 5.01 5.60 8.77
CA LYS A 142 4.57 6.49 9.84
C LYS A 142 5.68 6.77 10.87
N TYR A 143 6.41 5.75 11.31
CA TYR A 143 7.36 5.89 12.41
C TYR A 143 8.81 6.10 11.97
N TRP A 144 9.14 5.83 10.70
CA TRP A 144 10.50 5.97 10.19
C TRP A 144 10.62 6.97 9.04
N THR A 145 9.81 6.85 7.99
CA THR A 145 9.91 7.72 6.80
C THR A 145 9.44 9.14 7.09
N PHE A 146 8.27 9.29 7.72
CA PHE A 146 7.62 10.58 7.97
C PHE A 146 7.62 10.95 9.45
N LYS A 147 8.70 10.65 10.17
CA LYS A 147 8.84 10.85 11.64
C LYS A 147 9.00 12.33 12.05
N HIS A 148 8.40 13.28 11.34
CA HIS A 148 8.71 14.71 11.45
C HIS A 148 7.47 15.58 11.64
#